data_AF-A0A2B7ZZZ4-F1
#
_entry.id   AF-A0A2B7ZZZ4-F1
#
_cell.length_a   1.000
_cell.length_b   1.000
_cell.length_c   1.000
_cell.angle_alpha   90.00
_cell.angle_beta   90.00
_cell.angle_gamma   90.00
#
_symmetry.space_group_name_H-M   'P 1'
#
loop_
_entity.id
_entity.type
_entity.pdbx_description
1 polymer ?
#
loop_
_entity_poly.entity_id
_entity_poly.type
_entity_poly.pdbx_seq_one_letter_code
_entity_poly.pdbx_strand_id
1 'polypeptide(L)'
;MLPEEEEQVINFKLKRNLKSIPDRTMLWKAIQLKCPLLTCDDKLRKEAIDNGIEVHGSIWVLIELEKENIVGKQKTIELLEQLKSVNSRLPHDEMDKIIKRLKMS
;
A
#
# COMPACT_ATOMS: atom_id res chain seq x y z
N MET A 1 -19.06 -10.48 4.71
CA MET A 1 -18.29 -11.53 5.40
C MET A 1 -19.30 -12.52 5.94
N LEU A 2 -19.18 -13.80 5.63
CA LEU A 2 -20.01 -14.85 6.25
C LEU A 2 -19.48 -15.14 7.67
N PRO A 3 -20.31 -15.68 8.60
CA PRO A 3 -19.85 -16.00 9.96
C PRO A 3 -18.63 -16.93 9.98
N GLU A 4 -18.57 -17.88 9.04
CA GLU A 4 -17.43 -18.80 8.84
C GLU A 4 -16.15 -18.07 8.41
N GLU A 5 -16.26 -17.01 7.60
CA GLU A 5 -15.11 -16.16 7.25
C GLU A 5 -14.65 -15.33 8.45
N GLU A 6 -15.59 -14.86 9.28
CA GLU A 6 -15.29 -14.08 10.48
C GLU A 6 -14.54 -14.92 11.52
N GLU A 7 -14.98 -16.15 11.79
CA GLU A 7 -14.25 -17.09 12.64
C GLU A 7 -12.84 -17.38 12.09
N GLN A 8 -12.70 -17.58 10.78
CA GLN A 8 -11.40 -17.78 10.13
C GLN A 8 -10.47 -16.56 10.30
N VAL A 9 -10.98 -15.32 10.17
CA VAL A 9 -10.21 -14.10 10.43
C VAL A 9 -9.85 -13.96 11.91
N ILE A 10 -10.76 -14.29 12.83
CA ILE A 10 -10.52 -14.25 14.27
C ILE A 10 -9.44 -15.25 14.69
N ASN A 11 -9.43 -16.44 14.09
CA ASN A 11 -8.46 -17.52 14.37
C ASN A 11 -7.19 -17.47 13.49
N PHE A 12 -7.12 -16.58 12.50
CA PHE A 12 -5.96 -16.46 11.60
C PHE A 12 -4.69 -16.07 12.36
N LYS A 13 -3.68 -16.93 12.34
CA LYS A 13 -2.43 -16.77 13.09
C LYS A 13 -1.53 -15.71 12.45
N LEU A 14 -0.97 -14.85 13.28
CA LEU A 14 -0.12 -13.72 12.89
C LEU A 14 1.16 -13.72 13.72
N LYS A 15 2.28 -13.33 13.10
CA LYS A 15 3.55 -13.08 13.80
C LYS A 15 3.52 -11.73 14.53
N ARG A 16 2.74 -10.76 14.02
CA ARG A 16 2.57 -9.41 14.59
C ARG A 16 1.14 -9.21 15.09
N ASN A 17 1.00 -8.55 16.24
CA ASN A 17 -0.31 -8.05 16.70
C ASN A 17 -0.77 -6.88 15.81
N LEU A 18 -1.60 -7.23 14.82
CA LEU A 18 -2.47 -6.33 14.05
C LEU A 18 -3.66 -5.94 14.93
N LYS A 19 -3.84 -4.64 15.20
CA LYS A 19 -4.70 -4.16 16.29
C LYS A 19 -6.20 -4.27 15.99
N SER A 20 -6.61 -4.29 14.72
CA SER A 20 -8.02 -4.23 14.33
C SER A 20 -8.44 -5.46 13.53
N ILE A 21 -9.71 -5.85 13.64
CA ILE A 21 -10.29 -6.91 12.78
C ILE A 21 -10.13 -6.54 11.29
N PRO A 22 -10.42 -5.30 10.82
CA PRO A 22 -10.15 -4.90 9.44
C PRO A 22 -8.73 -5.20 8.92
N ASP A 23 -7.67 -4.94 9.70
CA ASP A 23 -6.29 -5.28 9.29
C ASP A 23 -6.13 -6.79 9.04
N ARG A 24 -6.73 -7.61 9.91
CA ARG A 24 -6.71 -9.07 9.82
C ARG A 24 -7.54 -9.57 8.64
N THR A 25 -8.73 -9.00 8.42
CA THR A 25 -9.59 -9.31 7.26
C THR A 25 -8.90 -8.97 5.95
N MET A 26 -8.25 -7.80 5.86
CA MET A 26 -7.54 -7.36 4.66
C MET A 26 -6.39 -8.29 4.30
N LEU A 27 -5.54 -8.67 5.26
CA LEU A 27 -4.46 -9.63 5.03
C LEU A 27 -5.01 -11.02 4.67
N TRP A 28 -5.97 -11.53 5.45
CA TRP A 28 -6.57 -12.84 5.20
C TRP A 28 -7.18 -12.92 3.79
N LYS A 29 -7.94 -11.89 3.36
CA LYS A 29 -8.56 -11.88 2.04
C LYS A 29 -7.53 -11.72 0.92
N ALA A 30 -6.47 -10.92 1.10
CA ALA A 30 -5.38 -10.83 0.14
C ALA A 30 -4.67 -12.18 -0.06
N ILE A 31 -4.49 -12.97 1.01
CA ILE A 31 -3.95 -14.34 0.92
C ILE A 31 -4.90 -15.27 0.15
N GLN A 32 -6.21 -15.26 0.44
CA GLN A 32 -7.18 -16.11 -0.27
C GLN A 32 -7.30 -15.75 -1.76
N LEU A 33 -7.27 -14.45 -2.08
CA LEU A 33 -7.37 -13.94 -3.46
C LEU A 33 -6.03 -13.97 -4.22
N LYS A 34 -4.90 -14.19 -3.52
CA LYS A 34 -3.54 -14.11 -4.05
C LYS A 34 -3.24 -12.77 -4.74
N CYS A 35 -3.76 -11.68 -4.20
CA CYS A 35 -3.61 -10.33 -4.77
C CYS A 35 -2.70 -9.44 -3.90
N PRO A 36 -2.06 -8.40 -4.48
CA PRO A 36 -1.30 -7.42 -3.71
C PRO A 36 -2.17 -6.71 -2.66
N LEU A 37 -1.55 -6.29 -1.56
CA LEU A 37 -2.18 -5.54 -0.48
C LEU A 37 -1.77 -4.06 -0.54
N LEU A 38 -2.74 -3.17 -0.71
CA LEU A 38 -2.52 -1.72 -0.62
C LEU A 38 -2.60 -1.27 0.85
N THR A 39 -1.47 -0.93 1.47
CA THR A 39 -1.42 -0.39 2.84
C THR A 39 -0.21 0.49 3.11
N CYS A 40 -0.41 1.52 3.95
CA CYS A 40 0.69 2.34 4.48
C CYS A 40 1.13 1.91 5.89
N ASP A 41 0.35 1.08 6.61
CA ASP A 41 0.71 0.62 7.96
C ASP A 41 1.94 -0.29 7.95
N ASP A 42 2.83 -0.09 8.93
CA ASP A 42 4.10 -0.82 9.01
C ASP A 42 3.96 -2.25 9.51
N LYS A 43 3.01 -2.53 10.41
CA LYS A 43 2.78 -3.90 10.88
C LYS A 43 2.08 -4.73 9.82
N LEU A 44 1.02 -4.19 9.21
CA LEU A 44 0.26 -4.88 8.16
C LEU A 44 1.13 -5.12 6.93
N ARG A 45 1.96 -4.16 6.50
CA ARG A 45 2.95 -4.35 5.43
C ARG A 45 3.93 -5.48 5.77
N LYS A 46 4.55 -5.44 6.95
CA LYS A 46 5.54 -6.45 7.35
C LYS A 46 4.91 -7.84 7.51
N GLU A 47 3.67 -7.92 8.00
CA GLU A 47 2.95 -9.19 8.12
C GLU A 47 2.54 -9.76 6.76
N ALA A 48 2.14 -8.92 5.80
CA ALA A 48 1.83 -9.32 4.43
C ALA A 48 3.06 -9.87 3.69
N ILE A 49 4.19 -9.15 3.74
CA ILE A 49 5.48 -9.59 3.19
C ILE A 49 5.90 -10.94 3.82
N ASP A 50 5.74 -11.08 5.13
CA ASP A 50 6.01 -12.30 5.89
C ASP A 50 5.10 -13.50 5.55
N ASN A 51 4.03 -13.28 4.79
CA ASN A 51 3.10 -14.28 4.25
C ASN A 51 3.23 -14.41 2.71
N GLY A 52 4.24 -13.78 2.09
CA GLY A 52 4.48 -13.83 0.65
C GLY A 52 3.56 -12.95 -0.20
N ILE A 53 2.86 -11.99 0.41
CA ILE A 53 1.96 -11.06 -0.26
C ILE A 53 2.72 -9.79 -0.65
N GLU A 54 2.61 -9.40 -1.92
CA GLU A 54 3.14 -8.13 -2.43
C GLU A 54 2.41 -6.94 -1.78
N VAL A 55 3.15 -5.88 -1.43
CA VAL A 55 2.59 -4.71 -0.72
C VAL A 55 2.90 -3.42 -1.46
N HIS A 56 1.88 -2.58 -1.58
CA HIS A 56 1.97 -1.26 -2.21
C HIS A 56 1.46 -0.17 -1.25
N GLY A 57 1.88 1.08 -1.50
CA GLY A 57 1.46 2.26 -0.75
C GLY A 57 1.01 3.40 -1.67
N SER A 58 0.70 4.56 -1.10
CA SER A 58 0.16 5.72 -1.86
C SER A 58 1.03 6.19 -3.03
N ILE A 59 2.37 6.09 -2.90
CA ILE A 59 3.32 6.45 -3.97
C ILE A 59 3.15 5.54 -5.19
N TRP A 60 2.91 4.24 -4.99
CA TRP A 60 2.65 3.30 -6.08
C TRP A 60 1.33 3.63 -6.79
N VAL A 61 0.27 3.94 -6.04
CA VAL A 61 -1.03 4.33 -6.63
C VAL A 61 -0.88 5.56 -7.53
N LEU A 62 -0.10 6.57 -7.13
CA LEU A 62 0.16 7.74 -7.98
C LEU A 62 0.95 7.41 -9.25
N ILE A 63 1.80 6.37 -9.24
CA ILE A 63 2.55 5.91 -10.42
C ILE A 63 1.62 5.12 -11.36
N GLU A 64 0.75 4.24 -10.86
CA GLU A 64 -0.18 3.51 -11.71
C GLU A 64 -1.24 4.45 -12.34
N LEU A 65 -1.73 5.44 -11.59
CA LEU A 65 -2.59 6.49 -12.14
C LEU A 65 -1.90 7.33 -13.23
N GLU A 66 -0.56 7.45 -13.20
CA GLU A 66 0.22 8.13 -14.24
C GLU A 66 0.42 7.24 -15.48
N LYS A 67 0.80 5.98 -15.29
CA LYS A 67 0.93 4.97 -16.36
C LYS A 67 -0.37 4.79 -17.16
N GLU A 68 -1.50 4.69 -16.46
CA GLU A 68 -2.84 4.55 -17.07
C GLU A 68 -3.38 5.88 -17.63
N ASN A 69 -2.58 6.96 -17.63
CA ASN A 69 -2.92 8.30 -18.12
C ASN A 69 -4.14 8.96 -17.43
N ILE A 70 -4.57 8.44 -16.27
CA ILE A 70 -5.65 9.00 -15.45
C ILE A 70 -5.20 10.32 -14.80
N VAL A 71 -3.90 10.44 -14.48
CA VAL A 71 -3.26 11.64 -13.95
C VAL A 71 -1.99 11.95 -14.75
N GLY A 72 -1.98 13.04 -15.51
CA GLY A 72 -0.81 13.43 -16.31
C GLY A 72 0.42 13.78 -15.45
N LYS A 73 1.63 13.46 -15.96
CA LYS A 73 2.95 13.66 -15.32
C LYS A 73 3.08 14.87 -14.40
N GLN A 74 2.74 16.06 -14.90
CA GLN A 74 2.82 17.33 -14.14
C GLN A 74 1.96 17.30 -12.87
N LYS A 75 0.75 16.74 -12.95
CA LYS A 75 -0.14 16.59 -11.79
C LYS A 75 0.35 15.52 -10.82
N THR A 76 0.97 14.45 -11.33
CA THR A 76 1.64 13.43 -10.49
C THR A 76 2.82 14.04 -9.72
N ILE A 77 3.63 14.90 -10.35
CA ILE A 77 4.69 15.66 -9.69
C ILE A 77 4.13 16.55 -8.58
N GLU A 78 3.09 17.35 -8.86
CA GLU A 78 2.43 18.20 -7.84
C GLU A 78 1.94 17.39 -6.63
N LEU A 79 1.30 16.24 -6.86
CA LEU A 79 0.78 15.38 -5.79
C LEU A 79 1.92 14.74 -4.97
N LEU A 80 3.06 14.40 -5.59
CA LEU A 80 4.23 13.90 -4.87
C LEU A 80 4.90 14.99 -4.01
N GLU A 81 5.08 16.20 -4.53
CA GLU A 81 5.64 17.32 -3.75
C GLU A 81 4.69 17.74 -2.61
N GLN A 82 3.38 17.71 -2.84
CA GLN A 82 2.36 17.92 -1.80
C GLN A 82 2.40 16.83 -0.72
N LEU A 83 2.60 15.55 -1.10
CA LEU A 83 2.77 14.47 -0.13
C LEU A 83 4.06 14.61 0.69
N LYS A 84 5.16 15.06 0.09
CA LYS A 84 6.42 15.33 0.80
C LYS A 84 6.24 16.41 1.88
N SER A 85 5.53 17.50 1.58
CA SER A 85 5.37 18.62 2.51
C SER A 85 4.45 18.33 3.70
N VAL A 86 3.47 17.42 3.57
CA VAL A 86 2.55 17.05 4.66
C VAL A 86 2.96 15.79 5.43
N ASN A 87 3.87 14.96 4.92
CA ASN A 87 4.24 13.69 5.55
C ASN A 87 5.75 13.40 5.48
N SER A 88 6.44 13.74 6.56
CA SER A 88 7.88 13.49 6.79
C SER A 88 8.25 12.01 6.99
N ARG A 89 7.29 11.08 7.03
CA ARG A 89 7.53 9.63 7.14
C ARG A 89 7.52 8.90 5.79
N LEU A 90 7.37 9.61 4.68
CA LEU A 90 7.49 9.05 3.34
C LEU A 90 8.96 8.97 2.90
N PRO A 91 9.33 8.05 1.99
CA PRO A 91 10.68 7.97 1.43
C PRO A 91 10.92 9.10 0.42
N HIS A 92 11.28 10.29 0.90
CA HIS A 92 11.49 11.49 0.06
C HIS A 92 12.51 11.23 -1.05
N ASP A 93 13.62 10.52 -0.76
CA ASP A 93 14.63 10.09 -1.74
C ASP A 93 14.08 9.25 -2.91
N GLU A 94 13.02 8.47 -2.70
CA GLU A 94 12.36 7.70 -3.76
C GLU A 94 11.43 8.58 -4.55
N MET A 95 10.67 9.44 -3.86
CA MET A 95 9.79 10.43 -4.48
C MET A 95 10.57 11.38 -5.39
N ASP A 96 11.77 11.82 -4.99
CA ASP A 96 12.63 12.69 -5.82
C ASP A 96 13.22 11.97 -7.05
N LYS A 97 13.51 10.67 -6.96
CA LYS A 97 13.87 9.84 -8.13
C LYS A 97 12.70 9.74 -9.10
N ILE A 98 11.48 9.55 -8.60
CA ILE A 98 10.24 9.51 -9.41
C ILE A 98 9.98 10.87 -10.07
N ILE A 99 10.01 11.96 -9.30
CA ILE A 99 9.83 13.33 -9.80
C ILE A 99 10.86 13.67 -10.87
N LYS A 100 12.14 13.30 -10.67
CA LYS A 100 13.19 13.48 -11.68
C LYS A 100 12.89 12.69 -12.97
N ARG A 101 12.45 11.43 -12.85
CA ARG A 101 12.04 10.60 -14.00
C ARG A 101 10.91 11.26 -14.79
N LEU A 102 9.87 11.74 -14.11
CA LEU A 102 8.69 12.38 -14.71
C LEU A 102 9.00 13.75 -15.36
N LYS A 103 10.05 14.44 -14.92
CA LYS A 103 10.55 15.70 -15.51
C LYS A 103 11.48 15.48 -16.72
N MET A 104 11.87 14.24 -17.02
CA MET A 104 12.81 13.89 -18.09
C MET A 104 12.17 13.04 -19.21
N SER A 105 10.86 12.78 -19.16
CA SER A 105 10.14 11.87 -20.07
C SER A 105 9.00 12.53 -20.82
#